data_AF-A0A6M4FK19-F1
#
_entry.id   AF-A0A6M4FK19-F1
#
_cell.length_a   1.000
_cell.length_b   1.000
_cell.length_c   1.000
_cell.angle_alpha   90.00
_cell.angle_beta   90.00
_cell.angle_gamma   90.00
#
_symmetry.space_group_name_H-M   'P 1'
#
loop_
_entity.id
_entity.type
_entity.pdbx_description
1 polymer ?
#
loop_
_entity_poly.entity_id
_entity_poly.type
_entity_poly.pdbx_seq_one_letter_code
_entity_poly.pdbx_strand_id
1 'polypeptide(L)'
;MEFTSHSGPASQCAWSGQGRGSVTTEPFADGVKFHERGHFRPSGSKREIAFTNTYRWEFVSGGLRLFHERRGAEHAVWLFDLEETPGGDWLARHAHQCGEDRYTARLTPSATGFELRWRIDGPRKDEHLHYRYAQQ
;
A
#
# COMPACT_ATOMS: atom_id res chain seq x y z
N MET A 1 -10.67 1.60 6.93
CA MET A 1 -9.40 2.00 6.29
C MET A 1 -9.53 3.43 5.81
N GLU A 2 -8.52 4.24 6.09
CA GLU A 2 -8.36 5.57 5.50
C GLU A 2 -7.06 5.58 4.71
N PHE A 3 -6.98 6.37 3.64
CA PHE A 3 -5.71 6.61 2.98
C PHE A 3 -5.61 8.02 2.44
N THR A 4 -4.41 8.55 2.38
CA THR A 4 -4.10 9.82 1.74
C THR A 4 -2.99 9.63 0.73
N SER A 5 -3.01 10.47 -0.30
CA SER A 5 -1.95 10.58 -1.28
C SER A 5 -1.45 12.02 -1.30
N HIS A 6 -0.15 12.18 -1.47
CA HIS A 6 0.49 13.48 -1.59
C HIS A 6 1.55 13.42 -2.69
N SER A 7 1.38 14.25 -3.71
CA SER A 7 2.37 14.50 -4.75
C SER A 7 3.43 15.47 -4.22
N GLY A 8 4.67 15.02 -4.18
CA GLY A 8 5.84 15.82 -3.84
C GLY A 8 6.21 16.83 -4.95
N PRO A 9 7.20 17.70 -4.69
CA PRO A 9 7.53 18.82 -5.57
C PRO A 9 7.94 18.42 -6.99
N ALA A 10 8.47 17.21 -7.19
CA ALA A 10 8.90 16.72 -8.49
C ALA A 10 7.79 15.99 -9.28
N SER A 11 6.61 15.80 -8.68
CA SER A 11 5.51 15.08 -9.34
C SER A 11 4.88 15.89 -10.46
N GLN A 12 4.60 15.20 -11.57
CA GLN A 12 3.82 15.71 -12.69
C GLN A 12 2.45 15.03 -12.81
N CYS A 13 2.06 14.23 -11.82
CA CYS A 13 0.87 13.39 -11.89
C CYS A 13 -0.32 13.96 -11.10
N ALA A 14 -0.09 14.89 -10.16
CA ALA A 14 -1.12 15.63 -9.40
C ALA A 14 -2.17 14.72 -8.72
N TRP A 15 -1.73 13.62 -8.12
CA TRP A 15 -2.59 12.63 -7.48
C TRP A 15 -2.82 12.86 -5.98
N SER A 16 -2.49 14.03 -5.44
CA SER A 16 -2.82 14.38 -4.05
C SER A 16 -4.31 14.22 -3.78
N GLY A 17 -4.68 13.69 -2.61
CA GLY A 17 -6.07 13.47 -2.24
C GLY A 17 -6.25 12.60 -1.02
N GLN A 18 -7.49 12.18 -0.80
CA GLN A 18 -7.88 11.35 0.35
C GLN A 18 -8.89 10.30 -0.06
N GLY A 19 -8.90 9.18 0.62
CA GLY A 19 -9.88 8.13 0.40
C GLY A 19 -10.20 7.35 1.67
N ARG A 20 -11.31 6.64 1.60
CA ARG A 20 -11.86 5.84 2.68
C ARG A 20 -12.44 4.56 2.12
N GLY A 21 -12.38 3.51 2.91
CA GLY A 21 -12.87 2.21 2.50
C GLY A 21 -12.94 1.21 3.64
N SER A 22 -13.38 0.01 3.28
CA SER A 22 -13.41 -1.16 4.14
C SER A 22 -12.42 -2.21 3.63
N VAL A 23 -12.01 -3.07 4.55
CA VAL A 23 -11.16 -4.22 4.27
C VAL A 23 -11.83 -5.43 4.88
N THR A 24 -12.01 -6.47 4.08
CA THR A 24 -12.35 -7.80 4.58
C THR A 24 -11.13 -8.69 4.43
N THR A 25 -10.81 -9.46 5.46
CA THR A 25 -9.65 -10.35 5.46
C THR A 25 -10.06 -11.79 5.19
N GLU A 26 -9.22 -12.51 4.45
CA GLU A 26 -9.37 -13.93 4.17
C GLU A 26 -8.05 -14.63 4.53
N PRO A 27 -7.96 -15.29 5.70
CA PRO A 27 -6.76 -16.00 6.10
C PRO A 27 -6.53 -17.26 5.26
N PHE A 28 -5.27 -17.61 5.05
CA PHE A 28 -4.82 -18.87 4.46
C PHE A 28 -3.61 -19.41 5.25
N ALA A 29 -3.06 -20.55 4.83
CA ALA A 29 -2.09 -21.31 5.62
C ALA A 29 -0.89 -20.48 6.13
N ASP A 30 -0.35 -19.62 5.28
CA ASP A 30 0.87 -18.85 5.49
C ASP A 30 0.64 -17.35 5.30
N GLY A 31 -0.59 -16.86 5.46
CA GLY A 31 -0.87 -15.45 5.22
C GLY A 31 -2.32 -15.03 5.33
N VAL A 32 -2.58 -13.84 4.79
CA VAL A 32 -3.91 -13.23 4.78
C VAL A 32 -4.10 -12.40 3.51
N LYS A 33 -5.24 -12.55 2.85
CA LYS A 33 -5.66 -11.65 1.78
C LYS A 33 -6.48 -10.51 2.35
N PHE A 34 -6.17 -9.30 1.90
CA PHE A 34 -6.90 -8.09 2.18
C PHE A 34 -7.71 -7.74 0.94
N HIS A 35 -9.03 -7.79 1.05
CA HIS A 35 -9.94 -7.35 0.01
C HIS A 35 -10.44 -5.95 0.34
N GLU A 36 -9.86 -4.96 -0.32
CA GLU A 36 -10.18 -3.56 -0.11
C GLU A 36 -11.21 -3.07 -1.10
N ARG A 37 -12.11 -2.21 -0.62
CA ARG A 37 -12.99 -1.41 -1.48
C ARG A 37 -13.24 -0.05 -0.87
N GLY A 38 -13.39 0.96 -1.71
CA GLY A 38 -13.65 2.30 -1.21
C GLY A 38 -13.71 3.35 -2.30
N HIS A 39 -13.59 4.59 -1.87
CA HIS A 39 -13.60 5.75 -2.74
C HIS A 39 -12.39 6.64 -2.47
N PHE A 40 -11.82 7.17 -3.55
CA PHE A 40 -10.75 8.14 -3.55
C PHE A 40 -11.25 9.47 -4.09
N ARG A 41 -10.91 10.57 -3.43
CA ARG A 41 -11.22 11.91 -3.89
C ARG A 41 -9.92 12.68 -4.12
N PRO A 42 -9.56 12.94 -5.39
CA PRO A 42 -8.45 13.84 -5.71
C PRO A 42 -8.68 15.23 -5.12
N SER A 43 -7.61 15.89 -4.69
CA SER A 43 -7.63 17.26 -4.21
C SER A 43 -8.19 18.20 -5.29
N GLY A 44 -9.08 19.11 -4.91
CA GLY A 44 -9.75 20.02 -5.84
C GLY A 44 -10.88 19.38 -6.66
N SER A 45 -11.07 18.06 -6.61
CA SER A 45 -12.19 17.37 -7.25
C SER A 45 -13.37 17.21 -6.29
N LYS A 46 -14.59 17.40 -6.81
CA LYS A 46 -15.83 16.99 -6.15
C LYS A 46 -16.22 15.54 -6.46
N ARG A 47 -15.59 14.95 -7.48
CA ARG A 47 -15.87 13.59 -7.93
C ARG A 47 -14.98 12.59 -7.20
N GLU A 48 -15.60 11.53 -6.73
CA GLU A 48 -14.91 10.37 -6.17
C GLU A 48 -14.69 9.29 -7.24
N ILE A 49 -13.62 8.53 -7.05
CA ILE A 49 -13.19 7.41 -7.87
C ILE A 49 -13.30 6.16 -7.00
N ALA A 50 -14.22 5.27 -7.34
CA ALA A 50 -14.32 3.97 -6.68
C ALA A 50 -13.08 3.12 -7.00
N PHE A 51 -12.59 2.37 -6.01
CA PHE A 51 -11.50 1.43 -6.20
C PHE A 51 -11.78 0.11 -5.48
N THR A 52 -11.11 -0.93 -5.96
CA THR A 52 -10.99 -2.22 -5.28
C THR A 52 -9.56 -2.72 -5.41
N ASN A 53 -9.03 -3.34 -4.36
CA ASN A 53 -7.72 -3.99 -4.37
C ASN A 53 -7.82 -5.35 -3.70
N THR A 54 -6.99 -6.29 -4.15
CA THR A 54 -6.69 -7.50 -3.41
C THR A 54 -5.19 -7.52 -3.15
N TYR A 55 -4.82 -7.45 -1.88
CA TYR A 55 -3.45 -7.59 -1.44
C TYR A 55 -3.26 -8.93 -0.76
N ARG A 56 -2.27 -9.70 -1.17
CA ARG A 56 -1.90 -10.95 -0.50
C ARG A 56 -0.67 -10.70 0.36
N TRP A 57 -0.83 -10.86 1.66
CA TRP A 57 0.23 -10.79 2.65
C TRP A 57 0.64 -12.21 3.02
N GLU A 58 1.92 -12.53 2.86
CA GLU A 58 2.50 -13.79 3.29
C GLU A 58 3.41 -13.58 4.50
N PHE A 59 3.30 -14.46 5.48
CA PHE A 59 4.20 -14.57 6.61
C PHE A 59 5.38 -15.44 6.19
N VAL A 60 6.56 -14.84 6.09
CA VAL A 60 7.79 -15.55 5.72
C VAL A 60 8.75 -15.56 6.90
N SER A 61 9.75 -16.44 6.86
CA SER A 61 10.77 -16.46 7.91
C SER A 61 11.48 -15.11 7.99
N GLY A 62 11.30 -14.41 9.12
CA GLY A 62 11.92 -13.10 9.39
C GLY A 62 11.27 -11.91 8.67
N GLY A 63 10.07 -12.07 8.08
CA GLY A 63 9.52 -11.01 7.24
C GLY A 63 8.02 -11.11 6.92
N LEU A 64 7.53 -10.07 6.27
CA LEU A 64 6.25 -10.07 5.55
C LEU A 64 6.53 -9.91 4.07
N ARG A 65 5.78 -10.61 3.21
CA ARG A 65 5.81 -10.39 1.78
C ARG A 65 4.45 -9.91 1.28
N LEU A 66 4.46 -8.84 0.50
CA LEU A 66 3.26 -8.22 -0.05
C LEU A 66 3.18 -8.41 -1.56
N PHE A 67 2.01 -8.85 -2.03
CA PHE A 67 1.65 -8.89 -3.44
C PHE A 67 0.36 -8.12 -3.72
N HIS A 68 0.20 -7.61 -4.94
CA HIS A 68 -1.05 -7.08 -5.47
C HIS A 68 -1.64 -8.01 -6.52
N GLU A 69 -2.87 -8.46 -6.32
CA GLU A 69 -3.57 -9.42 -7.18
C GLU A 69 -4.55 -8.74 -8.15
N ARG A 70 -4.23 -7.53 -8.65
CA ARG A 70 -5.13 -6.78 -9.56
C ARG A 70 -5.54 -7.55 -10.81
N ARG A 71 -4.71 -8.49 -11.26
CA ARG A 71 -4.97 -9.33 -12.44
C ARG A 71 -5.34 -10.77 -12.07
N GLY A 72 -5.73 -11.01 -10.81
CA GLY A 72 -5.98 -12.33 -10.25
C GLY A 72 -4.74 -12.94 -9.58
N ALA A 73 -4.96 -14.00 -8.80
CA ALA A 73 -3.93 -14.63 -7.97
C ALA A 73 -2.76 -15.22 -8.79
N GLU A 74 -3.04 -15.83 -9.93
CA GLU A 74 -2.04 -16.39 -10.87
C GLU A 74 -1.12 -15.32 -11.48
N HIS A 75 -1.52 -14.05 -11.42
CA HIS A 75 -0.77 -12.90 -11.93
C HIS A 75 -0.45 -11.88 -10.84
N ALA A 76 -0.26 -12.39 -9.61
CA ALA A 76 0.10 -11.57 -8.47
C ALA A 76 1.43 -10.83 -8.72
N VAL A 77 1.40 -9.51 -8.55
CA VAL A 77 2.57 -8.65 -8.67
C VAL A 77 3.21 -8.55 -7.30
N TRP A 78 4.45 -9.04 -7.17
CA TRP A 78 5.24 -8.83 -5.95
C TRP A 78 5.50 -7.33 -5.76
N LEU A 79 5.31 -6.84 -4.53
CA LEU A 79 5.54 -5.45 -4.17
C LEU A 79 6.69 -5.30 -3.18
N PHE A 80 6.64 -5.94 -2.02
CA PHE A 80 7.66 -5.74 -1.00
C PHE A 80 7.94 -7.01 -0.23
N ASP A 81 9.22 -7.21 0.11
CA ASP A 81 9.62 -7.99 1.26
C ASP A 81 9.92 -6.98 2.37
N LEU A 82 9.14 -7.02 3.45
CA LEU A 82 9.27 -6.14 4.60
C LEU A 82 10.00 -6.86 5.74
N GLU A 83 10.98 -6.20 6.32
CA GLU A 83 11.74 -6.69 7.47
C GLU A 83 11.54 -5.79 8.67
N GLU A 84 11.40 -6.41 9.84
CA GLU A 84 11.33 -5.69 11.10
C GLU A 84 12.67 -5.02 11.41
N THR A 85 12.59 -3.77 11.82
CA THR A 85 13.72 -2.97 12.31
C THR A 85 13.78 -3.05 13.83
N PRO A 86 14.95 -2.77 14.45
CA PRO A 86 15.06 -2.69 15.91
C PRO A 86 14.08 -1.70 16.58
N GLY A 87 13.52 -0.74 15.83
CA GLY A 87 12.54 0.23 16.31
C GLY A 87 11.08 -0.25 16.24
N GLY A 88 10.82 -1.47 15.76
CA GLY A 88 9.48 -2.05 15.62
C GLY A 88 8.73 -1.65 14.34
N ASP A 89 9.32 -0.79 13.50
CA ASP A 89 8.83 -0.57 12.14
C ASP A 89 9.29 -1.68 11.21
N TRP A 90 8.59 -1.85 10.09
CA TRP A 90 8.92 -2.81 9.05
C TRP A 90 9.22 -2.07 7.76
N LEU A 91 10.41 -2.29 7.18
CA LEU A 91 10.86 -1.57 5.98
C LEU A 91 11.02 -2.52 4.81
N ALA A 92 10.71 -2.02 3.60
CA ALA A 92 10.98 -2.76 2.38
C ALA A 92 12.49 -3.01 2.24
N ARG A 93 12.90 -4.29 2.20
CA ARG A 93 14.28 -4.72 1.99
C ARG A 93 14.81 -4.23 0.63
N HIS A 94 13.96 -4.32 -0.39
CA HIS A 94 14.26 -3.87 -1.74
C HIS A 94 13.10 -3.06 -2.29
N ALA A 95 13.44 -2.10 -3.15
CA ALA A 95 12.43 -1.37 -3.89
C ALA A 95 11.84 -2.23 -5.00
N HIS A 96 10.52 -2.16 -5.18
CA HIS A 96 9.87 -2.73 -6.36
C HIS A 96 10.01 -1.80 -7.56
N GLN A 97 10.52 -2.34 -8.66
CA GLN A 97 10.69 -1.61 -9.90
C GLN A 97 9.50 -1.88 -10.82
N CYS A 98 8.78 -0.81 -11.19
CA CYS A 98 7.65 -0.86 -12.11
C CYS A 98 7.92 0.11 -13.27
N GLY A 99 8.44 -0.40 -14.37
CA GLY A 99 8.95 0.45 -15.45
C GLY A 99 10.11 1.31 -14.95
N GLU A 100 10.00 2.63 -15.07
CA GLU A 100 11.00 3.59 -14.56
C GLU A 100 10.72 4.05 -13.12
N ASP A 101 9.61 3.61 -12.53
CA ASP A 101 9.21 4.00 -11.19
C ASP A 101 9.71 3.00 -10.14
N ARG A 102 10.22 3.53 -9.04
CA ARG A 102 10.74 2.80 -7.89
C ARG A 102 9.80 2.97 -6.71
N TYR A 103 9.34 1.85 -6.17
CA TYR A 103 8.41 1.78 -5.07
C TYR A 103 9.14 1.32 -3.80
N THR A 104 8.96 2.03 -2.69
CA THR A 104 9.41 1.57 -1.36
C THR A 104 8.26 1.68 -0.37
N ALA A 105 8.36 0.94 0.74
CA ALA A 105 7.34 0.96 1.77
C ALA A 105 7.90 0.90 3.19
N ARG A 106 7.13 1.46 4.11
CA ARG A 106 7.29 1.34 5.56
C ARG A 106 5.94 0.99 6.18
N LEU A 107 5.91 -0.07 6.97
CA LEU A 107 4.79 -0.43 7.81
C LEU A 107 5.13 -0.09 9.26
N THR A 108 4.24 0.62 9.94
CA THR A 108 4.38 0.98 11.35
C THR A 108 3.22 0.35 12.12
N PRO A 109 3.48 -0.68 12.95
CA PRO A 109 2.46 -1.29 13.79
C PRO A 109 1.90 -0.29 14.81
N SER A 110 0.67 -0.53 15.25
CA SER A 110 0.01 0.23 16.31
C SER A 110 -0.87 -0.71 17.15
N ALA A 111 -1.37 -0.23 18.28
CA ALA A 111 -2.19 -1.04 19.18
C ALA A 111 -3.49 -1.56 18.52
N THR A 112 -4.02 -0.87 17.51
CA THR A 112 -5.32 -1.17 16.90
C THR A 112 -5.22 -1.49 15.40
N GLY A 113 -4.03 -1.73 14.87
CA GLY A 113 -3.81 -1.96 13.45
C GLY A 113 -2.42 -1.50 13.00
N PHE A 114 -2.30 -0.92 11.82
CA PHE A 114 -1.01 -0.43 11.31
C PHE A 114 -1.16 0.70 10.28
N GLU A 115 -0.10 1.49 10.16
CA GLU A 115 0.10 2.41 9.04
C GLU A 115 0.97 1.75 7.97
N LEU A 116 0.64 1.95 6.71
CA LEU A 116 1.47 1.55 5.58
C LEU A 116 1.73 2.76 4.70
N ARG A 117 2.99 3.20 4.64
CA ARG A 117 3.44 4.33 3.84
C ARG A 117 4.22 3.85 2.64
N TRP A 118 3.85 4.33 1.47
CA TRP A 118 4.51 4.02 0.21
C TRP A 118 5.16 5.29 -0.31
N ARG A 119 6.31 5.12 -0.96
CA ARG A 119 6.94 6.16 -1.75
C ARG A 119 7.16 5.64 -3.15
N ILE A 120 6.78 6.44 -4.13
CA ILE A 120 6.93 6.14 -5.56
C ILE A 120 7.78 7.25 -6.16
N ASP A 121 9.02 6.91 -6.50
CA ASP A 121 9.95 7.82 -7.15
C ASP A 121 10.14 7.40 -8.61
N GLY A 122 10.05 8.32 -9.55
CA GLY A 122 10.36 8.06 -10.96
C GLY A 122 10.51 9.36 -11.74
N PRO A 123 10.82 9.31 -13.05
CA PRO A 123 11.04 10.51 -13.85
C PRO A 123 9.88 11.51 -13.85
N ARG A 124 8.66 11.03 -13.59
CA ARG A 124 7.43 11.84 -13.54
C ARG A 124 6.68 11.73 -12.22
N LYS A 125 7.11 10.84 -11.33
CA LYS A 125 6.42 10.51 -10.08
C LYS A 125 7.29 10.87 -8.88
N ASP A 126 6.65 11.51 -7.93
CA ASP A 126 7.16 11.76 -6.60
C ASP A 126 5.93 11.68 -5.71
N GLU A 127 5.49 10.47 -5.42
CA GLU A 127 4.21 10.22 -4.76
C GLU A 127 4.40 9.56 -3.42
N HIS A 128 3.66 10.06 -2.43
CA HIS A 128 3.60 9.51 -1.10
C HIS A 128 2.19 9.02 -0.83
N LEU A 129 2.04 7.73 -0.57
CA LEU A 129 0.76 7.15 -0.17
C LEU A 129 0.84 6.80 1.31
N HIS A 130 -0.22 7.07 2.05
CA HIS A 130 -0.30 6.72 3.46
C HIS A 130 -1.64 6.05 3.73
N TYR A 131 -1.61 4.76 4.03
CA TYR A 131 -2.77 3.98 4.43
C TYR A 131 -2.78 3.79 5.94
N ARG A 132 -3.96 3.88 6.53
CA ARG A 132 -4.25 3.56 7.93
C ARG A 132 -5.25 2.42 7.97
N TYR A 133 -4.79 1.25 8.42
CA TYR A 133 -5.62 0.09 8.69
C TYR A 133 -5.88 0.02 10.19
N ALA A 134 -7.14 0.02 10.57
CA ALA A 134 -7.56 -0.14 11.95
C ALA A 134 -8.54 -1.31 12.03
N GLN A 135 -8.39 -2.12 13.06
CA GLN A 135 -9.39 -3.08 13.49
C GLN A 135 -10.64 -2.30 13.93
N GLN A 136 -11.81 -2.77 13.53
CA GLN A 136 -13.09 -2.24 14.00
C GLN A 136 -13.50 -2.91 15.31
#